data_AF-A0A0D9NQJ9-F1
#
_entry.id   AF-A0A0D9NQJ9-F1
#
_cell.length_a   1.000
_cell.length_b   1.000
_cell.length_c   1.000
_cell.angle_alpha   90.00
_cell.angle_beta   90.00
_cell.angle_gamma   90.00
#
_symmetry.space_group_name_H-M   'P 1'
#
loop_
_entity.id
_entity.type
_entity.pdbx_description
1 polymer ?
#
loop_
_entity_poly.entity_id
_entity_poly.type
_entity_poly.pdbx_seq_one_letter_code
_entity_poly.pdbx_strand_id
1 'polypeptide(L)'
;MLPPVPVLADYGLSPRHGFLPETLPLTHLPDPYYNKWEAIAANLQALVLSRRLRSVIDHLPVLSTIGLEHEAEWRRAYSLLCFMAHAYIWGGDAPSDRLPMAISVPLLEISDHLEVPPVATYAAVCLWNFKPVFMDEDIDNMENLATLNTFTGSIDESWFYLISVAIEARGAPILDLMLTAIAAARKDDAKTVTRCLVGFAELLTDLTNILVRMHESCDPTVFYHRVRPFLAGSKNMAEAGLPHGVLYDEGTGAEKYRQYSGGSNAQSSLIQFFDI
;
A
#
# COMPACT_ATOMS: atom_id res chain seq x y z
N MET A 1 -1.72 -11.41 -36.13
CA MET A 1 -2.40 -12.32 -35.18
C MET A 1 -2.53 -11.57 -33.87
N LEU A 2 -3.71 -11.52 -33.25
CA LEU A 2 -3.89 -10.82 -31.97
C LEU A 2 -3.14 -11.59 -30.86
N PRO A 3 -2.48 -10.91 -29.89
CA PRO A 3 -1.86 -11.59 -28.76
C PRO A 3 -2.91 -12.33 -27.93
N PRO A 4 -2.58 -13.41 -27.22
CA PRO A 4 -3.56 -14.13 -26.38
C PRO A 4 -4.22 -13.18 -25.36
N VAL A 5 -5.46 -13.49 -24.98
CA VAL A 5 -6.10 -12.77 -23.86
C VAL A 5 -5.35 -13.15 -22.58
N PRO A 6 -4.95 -12.19 -21.74
CA PRO A 6 -4.25 -12.46 -20.48
C PRO A 6 -5.00 -13.45 -19.59
N VAL A 7 -4.25 -14.27 -18.84
CA VAL A 7 -4.78 -15.15 -17.80
C VAL A 7 -4.36 -14.58 -16.44
N LEU A 8 -5.31 -14.28 -15.57
CA LEU A 8 -5.06 -13.59 -14.30
C LEU A 8 -4.01 -14.27 -13.42
N ALA A 9 -4.02 -15.61 -13.36
CA ALA A 9 -3.10 -16.39 -12.54
C ALA A 9 -1.62 -16.21 -12.94
N ASP A 10 -1.34 -15.93 -14.22
CA ASP A 10 0.04 -15.67 -14.70
C ASP A 10 0.61 -14.37 -14.10
N TYR A 11 -0.26 -13.50 -13.59
CA TYR A 11 0.07 -12.24 -12.92
C TYR A 11 -0.12 -12.31 -11.40
N GLY A 12 -0.37 -13.51 -10.85
CA GLY A 12 -0.66 -13.70 -9.42
C GLY A 12 -2.00 -13.09 -8.98
N LEU A 13 -2.94 -12.87 -9.91
CA LEU A 13 -4.26 -12.29 -9.65
C LEU A 13 -5.33 -13.39 -9.67
N SER A 14 -6.45 -13.13 -8.99
CA SER A 14 -7.62 -14.00 -9.03
C SER A 14 -8.91 -13.22 -9.27
N PRO A 15 -9.97 -13.87 -9.79
CA PRO A 15 -11.27 -13.21 -9.95
C PRO A 15 -11.92 -12.79 -8.63
N ARG A 16 -11.50 -13.40 -7.51
CA ARG A 16 -12.06 -13.15 -6.18
C ARG A 16 -11.40 -11.95 -5.48
N HIS A 17 -10.08 -11.83 -5.58
CA HIS A 17 -9.32 -10.81 -4.85
C HIS A 17 -8.77 -9.70 -5.76
N GLY A 18 -8.77 -9.89 -7.08
CA GLY A 18 -8.30 -8.90 -8.03
C GLY A 18 -6.83 -8.60 -7.80
N PHE A 19 -6.51 -7.34 -7.49
CA PHE A 19 -5.17 -6.89 -7.14
C PHE A 19 -4.85 -6.98 -5.64
N LEU A 20 -5.82 -7.36 -4.79
CA LEU A 20 -5.52 -7.72 -3.41
C LEU A 20 -4.81 -9.08 -3.38
N PRO A 21 -3.94 -9.32 -2.38
CA PRO A 21 -3.32 -10.62 -2.19
C PRO A 21 -4.36 -11.75 -2.02
N GLU A 22 -4.12 -12.89 -2.69
CA GLU A 22 -4.95 -14.09 -2.52
C GLU A 22 -4.96 -14.61 -1.08
N THR A 23 -3.81 -14.52 -0.41
CA THR A 23 -3.67 -14.76 1.03
C THR A 23 -3.70 -13.44 1.78
N LEU A 24 -4.56 -13.33 2.79
CA LEU A 24 -4.68 -12.12 3.62
C LEU A 24 -3.31 -11.64 4.14
N PRO A 25 -3.09 -10.32 4.22
CA PRO A 25 -1.85 -9.78 4.76
C PRO A 25 -1.53 -10.32 6.15
N LEU A 26 -0.25 -10.63 6.40
CA LEU A 26 0.18 -11.05 7.73
C LEU A 26 -0.06 -9.93 8.74
N THR A 27 -0.65 -10.29 9.88
CA THR A 27 -0.83 -9.35 10.99
C THR A 27 0.43 -9.19 11.83
N HIS A 28 1.38 -10.13 11.70
CA HIS A 28 2.66 -10.16 12.38
C HIS A 28 3.64 -11.06 11.60
N LEU A 29 4.93 -10.68 11.52
CA LEU A 29 6.00 -11.54 11.00
C LEU A 29 6.21 -12.75 11.93
N PRO A 30 6.18 -14.00 11.43
CA PRO A 30 6.20 -15.18 12.29
C PRO A 30 7.55 -15.39 13.00
N ASP A 31 8.68 -15.02 12.37
CA ASP A 31 10.00 -15.17 12.96
C ASP A 31 10.26 -14.10 14.05
N PRO A 32 10.51 -14.50 15.31
CA PRO A 32 10.84 -13.58 16.41
C PRO A 32 12.07 -12.68 16.15
N TYR A 33 12.93 -13.03 15.20
CA TYR A 33 14.05 -12.20 14.75
C TYR A 33 13.58 -10.78 14.37
N TYR A 34 12.40 -10.65 13.77
CA TYR A 34 11.83 -9.38 13.31
C TYR A 34 10.98 -8.65 14.37
N ASN A 35 10.91 -9.14 15.61
CA ASN A 35 10.10 -8.54 16.68
C ASN A 35 10.41 -7.06 16.94
N LYS A 36 11.62 -6.59 16.62
CA LYS A 36 11.97 -5.16 16.79
C LYS A 36 11.25 -4.27 15.79
N TRP A 37 11.04 -4.72 14.55
CA TRP A 37 10.23 -3.98 13.57
C TRP A 37 8.76 -3.96 14.01
N GLU A 38 8.22 -5.12 14.37
CA GLU A 38 6.84 -5.25 14.84
C GLU A 38 6.57 -4.41 16.11
N ALA A 39 7.50 -4.41 17.07
CA ALA A 39 7.38 -3.61 18.29
C ALA A 39 7.36 -2.10 18.01
N ILE A 40 8.15 -1.62 17.04
CA ILE A 40 8.12 -0.20 16.64
C ILE A 40 6.81 0.13 15.95
N ALA A 41 6.36 -0.70 15.00
CA ALA A 41 5.13 -0.45 14.27
C ALA A 41 3.89 -0.47 15.20
N ALA A 42 3.81 -1.42 16.12
CA ALA A 42 2.74 -1.51 17.12
C ALA A 42 2.69 -0.27 18.04
N ASN A 43 3.81 0.43 18.22
CA ASN A 43 3.90 1.64 19.05
C ASN A 43 4.11 2.91 18.22
N LEU A 44 3.96 2.85 16.89
CA LEU A 44 4.39 3.92 15.99
C LEU A 44 3.74 5.26 16.34
N GLN A 45 2.42 5.24 16.54
CA GLN A 45 1.63 6.43 16.90
C GLN A 45 2.15 7.08 18.18
N ALA A 46 2.37 6.27 19.23
CA ALA A 46 2.87 6.75 20.52
C ALA A 46 4.31 7.30 20.40
N LEU A 47 5.15 6.68 19.57
CA LEU A 47 6.53 7.12 19.32
C LEU A 47 6.59 8.43 18.54
N VAL A 48 5.69 8.63 17.56
CA VAL A 48 5.53 9.88 16.83
C VAL A 48 5.04 10.98 17.78
N LEU A 49 3.95 10.74 18.51
CA LEU A 49 3.36 11.72 19.45
C LEU A 49 4.34 12.14 20.55
N SER A 50 5.11 11.20 21.09
CA SER A 50 6.11 11.48 22.12
C SER A 50 7.45 12.00 21.58
N ARG A 51 7.59 12.14 20.26
CA ARG A 51 8.81 12.56 19.56
C ARG A 51 10.03 11.67 19.85
N ARG A 52 9.79 10.39 20.13
CA ARG A 52 10.84 9.40 20.46
C ARG A 52 11.19 8.47 19.31
N LEU A 53 10.40 8.48 18.23
CA LEU A 53 10.58 7.56 17.10
C LEU A 53 12.00 7.58 16.52
N ARG A 54 12.55 8.77 16.20
CA ARG A 54 13.89 8.88 15.62
C ARG A 54 14.94 8.25 16.54
N SER A 55 14.92 8.62 17.82
CA SER A 55 15.82 8.04 18.81
C SER A 55 15.72 6.51 18.88
N VAL A 56 14.51 5.95 18.82
CA VAL A 56 14.32 4.49 18.83
C VAL A 56 14.89 3.84 17.56
N ILE A 57 14.62 4.42 16.38
CA ILE A 57 15.13 3.92 15.10
C ILE A 57 16.66 4.06 15.01
N ASP A 58 17.24 5.13 15.52
CA ASP A 58 18.69 5.36 15.50
C ASP A 58 19.46 4.31 16.32
N HIS A 59 18.81 3.68 17.32
CA HIS A 59 19.37 2.58 18.12
C HIS A 59 18.93 1.19 17.62
N LEU A 60 18.11 1.11 16.58
CA LEU A 60 17.69 -0.15 15.99
C LEU A 60 18.88 -0.78 15.24
N PRO A 61 19.24 -2.05 15.49
CA PRO A 61 20.24 -2.71 14.65
C PRO A 61 19.69 -2.92 13.24
N VAL A 62 20.58 -2.95 12.25
CA VAL A 62 20.24 -3.40 10.90
C VAL A 62 19.87 -4.89 10.97
N LEU A 63 18.62 -5.21 10.69
CA LEU A 63 18.16 -6.60 10.59
C LEU A 63 18.31 -7.08 9.14
N SER A 64 18.76 -8.32 8.97
CA SER A 64 18.86 -8.96 7.67
C SER A 64 17.50 -9.48 7.23
N THR A 65 17.25 -9.49 5.92
CA THR A 65 16.06 -10.02 5.24
C THR A 65 16.11 -11.54 5.00
N ILE A 66 17.25 -12.21 5.27
CA ILE A 66 17.51 -13.61 4.88
C ILE A 66 16.47 -14.58 5.48
N GLY A 67 15.85 -14.24 6.61
CA GLY A 67 14.80 -15.05 7.24
C GLY A 67 13.38 -14.79 6.73
N LEU A 68 13.19 -13.94 5.71
CA LEU A 68 11.88 -13.76 5.05
C LEU A 68 11.75 -14.85 3.97
N GLU A 69 10.90 -15.84 4.20
CA GLU A 69 10.80 -17.04 3.36
C GLU A 69 9.63 -16.99 2.37
N HIS A 70 8.55 -16.31 2.75
CA HIS A 70 7.31 -16.27 1.99
C HIS A 70 6.96 -14.86 1.52
N GLU A 71 6.35 -14.74 0.33
CA GLU A 71 5.92 -13.45 -0.24
C GLU A 71 5.09 -12.59 0.74
N ALA A 72 4.26 -13.21 1.57
CA ALA A 72 3.47 -12.50 2.58
C ALA A 72 4.35 -11.85 3.66
N GLU A 73 5.49 -12.45 3.99
CA GLU A 73 6.48 -11.92 4.94
C GLU A 73 7.25 -10.75 4.32
N TRP A 74 7.68 -10.88 3.05
CA TRP A 74 8.29 -9.77 2.29
C TRP A 74 7.36 -8.55 2.22
N ARG A 75 6.08 -8.76 1.90
CA ARG A 75 5.07 -7.70 1.83
C ARG A 75 4.80 -7.04 3.19
N ARG A 76 4.76 -7.83 4.27
CA ARG A 76 4.60 -7.31 5.64
C ARG A 76 5.82 -6.49 6.05
N ALA A 77 7.04 -7.01 5.83
CA ALA A 77 8.28 -6.30 6.13
C ALA A 77 8.38 -4.98 5.36
N TYR A 78 8.02 -4.98 4.07
CA TYR A 78 7.93 -3.77 3.27
C TYR A 78 6.96 -2.75 3.86
N SER A 79 5.72 -3.16 4.18
CA SER A 79 4.72 -2.27 4.81
C SER A 79 5.26 -1.65 6.11
N LEU A 80 5.79 -2.48 7.02
CA LEU A 80 6.37 -2.03 8.29
C LEU A 80 7.47 -0.97 8.08
N LEU A 81 8.45 -1.28 7.23
CA LEU A 81 9.58 -0.39 6.98
C LEU A 81 9.18 0.89 6.26
N CYS A 82 8.19 0.84 5.37
CA CYS A 82 7.62 2.04 4.74
C CYS A 82 6.94 2.96 5.76
N PHE A 83 6.13 2.41 6.68
CA PHE A 83 5.52 3.17 7.77
C PHE A 83 6.59 3.79 8.69
N MET A 84 7.61 3.00 9.07
CA MET A 84 8.71 3.50 9.89
C MET A 84 9.53 4.59 9.17
N ALA A 85 9.84 4.39 7.89
CA ALA A 85 10.60 5.35 7.08
C ALA A 85 9.88 6.68 6.94
N HIS A 86 8.61 6.66 6.55
CA HIS A 86 7.83 7.87 6.38
C HIS A 86 7.59 8.60 7.70
N ALA A 87 7.37 7.87 8.79
CA ALA A 87 7.26 8.46 10.11
C ALA A 87 8.60 9.06 10.60
N TYR A 88 9.74 8.43 10.27
CA TYR A 88 11.07 8.98 10.58
C TYR A 88 11.36 10.26 9.81
N ILE A 89 11.09 10.24 8.50
CA ILE A 89 11.28 11.38 7.59
C ILE A 89 10.38 12.52 8.05
N TRP A 90 9.06 12.33 8.11
CA TRP A 90 8.09 13.41 8.26
C TRP A 90 7.62 13.69 9.69
N GLY A 91 7.80 12.77 10.64
CA GLY A 91 7.21 12.87 11.98
C GLY A 91 7.97 13.75 12.99
N GLY A 92 9.07 14.39 12.58
CA GLY A 92 9.83 15.33 13.43
C GLY A 92 9.35 16.78 13.28
N ASP A 93 10.01 17.71 13.98
CA ASP A 93 9.73 19.16 13.85
C ASP A 93 10.04 19.70 12.43
N ALA A 94 10.99 19.05 11.74
CA ALA A 94 11.35 19.27 10.35
C ALA A 94 11.61 17.90 9.70
N PRO A 95 11.45 17.76 8.37
CA PRO A 95 11.73 16.48 7.73
C PRO A 95 13.19 16.10 7.87
N SER A 96 13.45 14.79 7.99
CA SER A 96 14.80 14.26 7.91
C SER A 96 15.12 13.89 6.47
N ASP A 97 16.21 14.42 5.95
CA ASP A 97 16.72 14.10 4.62
C ASP A 97 17.66 12.88 4.62
N ARG A 98 17.85 12.21 5.76
CA ARG A 98 18.71 11.03 5.90
C ARG A 98 17.97 9.92 6.60
N LEU A 99 17.72 8.82 5.89
CA LEU A 99 17.13 7.62 6.45
C LEU A 99 18.25 6.68 6.96
N PRO A 100 18.23 6.25 8.23
CA PRO A 100 19.32 5.48 8.82
C PRO A 100 19.39 4.06 8.26
N MET A 101 20.58 3.45 8.34
CA MET A 101 20.84 2.11 7.80
C MET A 101 19.86 1.04 8.29
N ALA A 102 19.39 1.15 9.53
CA ALA A 102 18.47 0.22 10.15
C ALA A 102 17.12 0.10 9.40
N ILE A 103 16.78 1.11 8.60
CA ILE A 103 15.62 1.11 7.71
C ILE A 103 16.07 1.03 6.24
N SER A 104 17.03 1.86 5.84
CA SER A 104 17.46 1.99 4.45
C SER A 104 17.95 0.68 3.83
N VAL A 105 18.82 -0.06 4.51
CA VAL A 105 19.40 -1.31 3.99
C VAL A 105 18.32 -2.38 3.74
N PRO A 106 17.54 -2.81 4.75
CA PRO A 106 16.52 -3.83 4.52
C PRO A 106 15.40 -3.35 3.60
N LEU A 107 15.00 -2.07 3.66
CA LEU A 107 13.96 -1.54 2.78
C LEU A 107 14.39 -1.59 1.31
N LEU A 108 15.64 -1.24 1.00
CA LEU A 108 16.16 -1.31 -0.36
C LEU A 108 16.19 -2.75 -0.89
N GLU A 109 16.62 -3.70 -0.06
CA GLU A 109 16.67 -5.11 -0.43
C GLU A 109 15.28 -5.71 -0.64
N ILE A 110 14.35 -5.44 0.28
CA ILE A 110 12.95 -5.86 0.17
C ILE A 110 12.29 -5.23 -1.07
N SER A 111 12.56 -3.96 -1.35
CA SER A 111 12.08 -3.27 -2.53
C SER A 111 12.59 -3.88 -3.84
N ASP A 112 13.85 -4.31 -3.88
CA ASP A 112 14.42 -4.99 -5.03
C ASP A 112 13.76 -6.35 -5.25
N HIS A 113 13.60 -7.14 -4.18
CA HIS A 113 12.91 -8.45 -4.22
C HIS A 113 11.47 -8.34 -4.71
N LEU A 114 10.71 -7.37 -4.19
CA LEU A 114 9.29 -7.16 -4.52
C LEU A 114 9.08 -6.33 -5.79
N GLU A 115 10.15 -5.84 -6.41
CA GLU A 115 10.12 -4.93 -7.58
C GLU A 115 9.27 -3.65 -7.36
N VAL A 116 9.33 -3.08 -6.15
CA VAL A 116 8.62 -1.85 -5.76
C VAL A 116 9.59 -0.78 -5.27
N PRO A 117 9.31 0.52 -5.48
CA PRO A 117 10.20 1.58 -4.99
C PRO A 117 10.22 1.62 -3.44
N PRO A 118 11.34 1.98 -2.80
CA PRO A 118 11.51 2.00 -1.34
C PRO A 118 10.84 3.23 -0.68
N VAL A 119 9.52 3.36 -0.84
CA VAL A 119 8.67 4.47 -0.39
C VAL A 119 7.30 3.91 -0.02
N ALA A 120 6.54 4.56 0.87
CA ALA A 120 5.18 4.12 1.20
C ALA A 120 4.23 4.26 -0.01
N THR A 121 4.22 3.23 -0.85
CA THR A 121 3.34 3.10 -2.02
C THR A 121 1.91 2.74 -1.60
N TYR A 122 0.97 2.84 -2.54
CA TYR A 122 -0.39 2.32 -2.38
C TYR A 122 -0.42 0.85 -1.93
N ALA A 123 0.51 0.02 -2.41
CA ALA A 123 0.65 -1.36 -1.94
C ALA A 123 1.00 -1.43 -0.44
N ALA A 124 1.95 -0.62 0.04
CA ALA A 124 2.36 -0.61 1.44
C ALA A 124 1.26 -0.16 2.39
N VAL A 125 0.50 0.89 2.02
CA VAL A 125 -0.45 1.55 2.92
C VAL A 125 -1.89 1.07 2.76
N CYS A 126 -2.22 0.42 1.64
CA CYS A 126 -3.54 -0.15 1.36
C CYS A 126 -3.48 -1.67 1.16
N LEU A 127 -2.97 -2.16 0.01
CA LEU A 127 -3.12 -3.56 -0.41
C LEU A 127 -2.54 -4.58 0.59
N TRP A 128 -1.49 -4.21 1.32
CA TRP A 128 -0.81 -5.08 2.29
C TRP A 128 -1.00 -4.61 3.75
N ASN A 129 -1.98 -3.73 4.00
CA ASN A 129 -2.19 -3.07 5.29
C ASN A 129 -3.63 -3.20 5.84
N PHE A 130 -4.24 -4.38 5.68
CA PHE A 130 -5.58 -4.63 6.19
C PHE A 130 -5.72 -6.04 6.76
N LYS A 131 -6.76 -6.23 7.57
CA LYS A 131 -7.26 -7.54 8.00
C LYS A 131 -8.77 -7.48 8.15
N PRO A 132 -9.49 -8.60 7.99
CA PRO A 132 -10.86 -8.69 8.43
C PRO A 132 -10.94 -8.69 9.97
N VAL A 133 -12.06 -8.21 10.51
CA VAL A 133 -12.42 -8.29 11.93
C VAL A 133 -13.02 -9.66 12.23
N PHE A 134 -13.87 -10.14 11.33
CA PHE A 134 -14.52 -11.45 11.33
C PHE A 134 -14.05 -12.23 10.08
N MET A 135 -13.36 -13.34 10.31
CA MET A 135 -12.69 -14.13 9.26
C MET A 135 -13.66 -14.89 8.35
N ASP A 136 -14.92 -15.04 8.77
CA ASP A 136 -16.01 -15.71 8.07
C ASP A 136 -16.85 -14.77 7.20
N GLU A 137 -16.59 -13.45 7.27
CA GLU A 137 -17.22 -12.44 6.43
C GLU A 137 -16.32 -12.03 5.26
N ASP A 138 -16.93 -11.59 4.16
CA ASP A 138 -16.21 -11.14 2.97
C ASP A 138 -15.44 -9.82 3.22
N ILE A 139 -14.39 -9.61 2.43
CA ILE A 139 -13.49 -8.45 2.53
C ILE A 139 -13.95 -7.25 1.68
N ASP A 140 -15.08 -7.36 0.96
CA ASP A 140 -15.71 -6.22 0.29
C ASP A 140 -16.68 -5.44 1.22
N ASN A 141 -16.89 -5.95 2.44
CA ASN A 141 -17.61 -5.28 3.51
C ASN A 141 -16.67 -4.40 4.35
N MET A 142 -16.82 -3.08 4.25
CA MET A 142 -15.93 -2.12 4.90
C MET A 142 -16.01 -2.19 6.43
N GLU A 143 -17.20 -2.47 6.96
CA GLU A 143 -17.47 -2.66 8.39
C GLU A 143 -16.73 -3.85 8.99
N ASN A 144 -16.32 -4.80 8.14
CA ASN A 144 -15.53 -5.96 8.54
C ASN A 144 -14.02 -5.74 8.37
N LEU A 145 -13.54 -4.56 8.01
CA LEU A 145 -12.11 -4.34 7.79
C LEU A 145 -11.47 -3.50 8.90
N ALA A 146 -10.19 -3.79 9.17
CA ALA A 146 -9.34 -3.01 10.05
C ALA A 146 -7.95 -2.83 9.42
N THR A 147 -7.33 -1.67 9.65
CA THR A 147 -5.94 -1.42 9.26
C THR A 147 -4.96 -2.17 10.17
N LEU A 148 -3.80 -2.53 9.63
CA LEU A 148 -2.72 -3.13 10.42
C LEU A 148 -1.83 -2.06 11.06
N ASN A 149 -1.47 -1.05 10.28
CA ASN A 149 -0.61 0.06 10.67
C ASN A 149 -1.23 1.39 10.24
N THR A 150 -0.94 2.42 11.03
CA THR A 150 -1.34 3.82 10.78
C THR A 150 -0.26 4.74 11.37
N PHE A 151 -0.02 5.89 10.76
CA PHE A 151 0.88 6.91 11.28
C PHE A 151 0.29 7.63 12.50
N THR A 152 -0.99 7.95 12.45
CA THR A 152 -1.68 8.85 13.39
C THR A 152 -2.61 8.11 14.34
N GLY A 153 -3.10 6.93 13.95
CA GLY A 153 -4.14 6.19 14.67
C GLY A 153 -5.53 6.78 14.56
N SER A 154 -5.74 7.78 13.70
CA SER A 154 -7.07 8.35 13.52
C SER A 154 -7.98 7.41 12.73
N ILE A 155 -9.28 7.57 12.97
CA ILE A 155 -10.31 6.91 12.17
C ILE A 155 -10.21 7.40 10.72
N ASP A 156 -9.92 8.69 10.49
CA ASP A 156 -9.77 9.28 9.15
C ASP A 156 -8.72 8.57 8.31
N GLU A 157 -7.56 8.29 8.91
CA GLU A 157 -6.48 7.58 8.23
C GLU A 157 -6.89 6.15 7.89
N SER A 158 -7.49 5.45 8.86
CA SER A 158 -7.92 4.08 8.65
C SER A 158 -9.00 4.00 7.57
N TRP A 159 -9.98 4.90 7.63
CA TRP A 159 -11.07 4.98 6.66
C TRP A 159 -10.56 5.26 5.25
N PHE A 160 -9.58 6.16 5.12
CA PHE A 160 -8.96 6.47 3.83
C PHE A 160 -8.31 5.22 3.17
N TYR A 161 -7.56 4.42 3.94
CA TYR A 161 -6.97 3.18 3.43
C TYR A 161 -8.03 2.11 3.15
N LEU A 162 -8.99 1.92 4.07
CA LEU A 162 -9.98 0.85 3.95
C LEU A 162 -11.02 1.07 2.85
N ILE A 163 -11.40 2.32 2.55
CA ILE A 163 -12.20 2.65 1.34
C ILE A 163 -11.48 2.14 0.09
N SER A 164 -10.17 2.34 0.03
CA SER A 164 -9.36 1.91 -1.10
C SER A 164 -9.32 0.37 -1.21
N VAL A 165 -9.17 -0.34 -0.09
CA VAL A 165 -9.22 -1.81 -0.05
C VAL A 165 -10.60 -2.34 -0.46
N ALA A 166 -11.68 -1.74 0.02
CA ALA A 166 -13.04 -2.15 -0.32
C ALA A 166 -13.33 -1.96 -1.82
N ILE A 167 -12.83 -0.89 -2.44
CA ILE A 167 -12.91 -0.67 -3.89
C ILE A 167 -12.16 -1.77 -4.65
N GLU A 168 -10.94 -2.11 -4.22
CA GLU A 168 -10.14 -3.17 -4.84
C GLU A 168 -10.85 -4.54 -4.74
N ALA A 169 -11.39 -4.88 -3.58
CA ALA A 169 -12.14 -6.11 -3.35
C ALA A 169 -13.41 -6.17 -4.21
N ARG A 170 -14.24 -5.12 -4.17
CA ARG A 170 -15.49 -5.07 -4.93
C ARG A 170 -15.26 -5.03 -6.45
N GLY A 171 -14.14 -4.47 -6.87
CA GLY A 171 -13.75 -4.35 -8.28
C GLY A 171 -13.11 -5.61 -8.86
N ALA A 172 -12.70 -6.59 -8.04
CA ALA A 172 -12.03 -7.80 -8.50
C ALA A 172 -12.74 -8.53 -9.67
N PRO A 173 -14.09 -8.71 -9.66
CA PRO A 173 -14.78 -9.40 -10.75
C PRO A 173 -14.71 -8.67 -12.10
N ILE A 174 -14.40 -7.37 -12.12
CA ILE A 174 -14.28 -6.57 -13.35
C ILE A 174 -13.18 -7.14 -14.25
N LEU A 175 -12.10 -7.66 -13.67
CA LEU A 175 -10.96 -8.20 -14.43
C LEU A 175 -11.41 -9.32 -15.37
N ASP A 176 -12.05 -10.35 -14.83
CA ASP A 176 -12.57 -11.47 -15.61
C ASP A 176 -13.68 -11.06 -16.58
N LEU A 177 -14.53 -10.11 -16.14
CA LEU A 177 -15.63 -9.60 -16.95
C LEU A 177 -15.12 -8.92 -18.23
N MET A 178 -14.09 -8.09 -18.10
CA MET A 178 -13.50 -7.35 -19.22
C MET A 178 -12.61 -8.24 -20.09
N LEU A 179 -11.87 -9.18 -19.52
CA LEU A 179 -11.15 -10.19 -20.30
C LEU A 179 -12.12 -11.05 -21.13
N THR A 180 -13.28 -11.39 -20.57
CA THR A 180 -14.37 -12.07 -21.29
C THR A 180 -14.92 -11.21 -22.42
N ALA A 181 -15.11 -9.90 -22.18
CA ALA A 181 -15.56 -8.95 -23.21
C ALA A 181 -14.56 -8.89 -24.38
N ILE A 182 -13.26 -8.80 -24.09
CA ILE A 182 -12.19 -8.78 -25.11
C ILE A 182 -12.20 -10.09 -25.91
N ALA A 183 -12.31 -11.24 -25.24
CA ALA A 183 -12.36 -12.54 -25.90
C ALA A 183 -13.60 -12.69 -26.81
N ALA A 184 -14.76 -12.17 -26.37
CA ALA A 184 -16.00 -12.16 -27.15
C ALA A 184 -15.92 -11.22 -28.36
N ALA A 185 -15.35 -10.03 -28.19
CA ALA A 185 -15.17 -9.06 -29.26
C ALA A 185 -14.32 -9.65 -30.41
N ARG A 186 -13.27 -10.40 -30.07
CA ARG A 186 -12.42 -11.10 -31.06
C ARG A 186 -13.12 -12.22 -31.84
N LYS A 187 -14.30 -12.66 -31.36
CA LYS A 187 -15.15 -13.68 -31.98
C LYS A 187 -16.41 -13.09 -32.60
N ASP A 188 -16.50 -11.75 -32.71
CA ASP A 188 -17.68 -11.02 -33.17
C ASP A 188 -18.96 -11.34 -32.36
N ASP A 189 -18.83 -11.75 -31.09
CA ASP A 189 -19.97 -12.01 -30.20
C ASP A 189 -20.44 -10.72 -29.49
N ALA A 190 -21.16 -9.88 -30.24
CA ALA A 190 -21.70 -8.62 -29.76
C ALA A 190 -22.65 -8.76 -28.56
N LYS A 191 -23.32 -9.92 -28.42
CA LYS A 191 -24.25 -10.16 -27.31
C LYS A 191 -23.48 -10.33 -26.00
N THR A 192 -22.40 -11.11 -26.01
CA THR A 192 -21.56 -11.27 -24.81
C THR A 192 -20.83 -9.98 -24.46
N VAL A 193 -20.31 -9.24 -25.46
CA VAL A 193 -19.69 -7.92 -25.22
C VAL A 193 -20.67 -6.97 -24.53
N THR A 194 -21.88 -6.82 -25.07
CA THR A 194 -22.91 -5.95 -24.48
C THR A 194 -23.22 -6.35 -23.03
N ARG A 195 -23.38 -7.65 -22.76
CA ARG A 195 -23.63 -8.15 -21.40
C ARG A 195 -22.48 -7.82 -20.44
N CYS A 196 -21.23 -7.99 -20.87
CA CYS A 196 -20.07 -7.65 -20.04
C CYS A 196 -19.99 -6.15 -19.75
N LEU A 197 -20.23 -5.28 -20.75
CA LEU A 197 -20.20 -3.83 -20.57
C LEU A 197 -21.31 -3.33 -19.64
N VAL A 198 -22.51 -3.93 -19.70
CA VAL A 198 -23.58 -3.63 -18.74
C VAL A 198 -23.16 -4.01 -17.32
N GLY A 199 -22.63 -5.23 -17.12
CA GLY A 199 -22.14 -5.65 -15.81
C GLY A 199 -20.97 -4.80 -15.30
N PHE A 200 -20.11 -4.31 -16.18
CA PHE A 200 -19.03 -3.41 -15.82
C PHE A 200 -19.58 -2.06 -15.33
N ALA A 201 -20.58 -1.50 -16.01
CA ALA A 201 -21.24 -0.26 -15.59
C ALA A 201 -21.96 -0.41 -14.22
N GLU A 202 -22.56 -1.57 -13.95
CA GLU A 202 -23.15 -1.89 -12.65
C GLU A 202 -22.07 -1.93 -11.55
N LEU A 203 -20.95 -2.63 -11.79
CA LEU A 203 -19.84 -2.67 -10.83
C LEU A 203 -19.21 -1.29 -10.60
N LEU A 204 -19.03 -0.47 -11.65
CA LEU A 204 -18.56 0.91 -11.48
C LEU A 204 -19.50 1.77 -10.62
N THR A 205 -20.81 1.51 -10.69
CA THR A 205 -21.79 2.16 -9.81
C THR A 205 -21.57 1.75 -8.36
N ASP A 206 -21.33 0.46 -8.09
CA ASP A 206 -21.00 -0.03 -6.74
C ASP A 206 -19.71 0.61 -6.21
N LEU A 207 -18.65 0.67 -7.03
CA LEU A 207 -17.38 1.31 -6.64
C LEU A 207 -17.56 2.79 -6.32
N THR A 208 -18.39 3.50 -7.10
CA THR A 208 -18.72 4.90 -6.85
C THR A 208 -19.46 5.07 -5.52
N ASN A 209 -20.40 4.17 -5.21
CA ASN A 209 -21.11 4.18 -3.93
C ASN A 209 -20.14 3.97 -2.76
N ILE A 210 -19.18 3.05 -2.87
CA ILE A 210 -18.12 2.86 -1.86
C ILE A 210 -17.27 4.13 -1.73
N LEU A 211 -16.86 4.75 -2.84
CA LEU A 211 -16.03 5.95 -2.82
C LEU A 211 -16.70 7.12 -2.10
N VAL A 212 -18.02 7.32 -2.28
CA VAL A 212 -18.78 8.38 -1.60
C VAL A 212 -18.75 8.21 -0.07
N ARG A 213 -18.62 6.98 0.43
CA ARG A 213 -18.48 6.70 1.86
C ARG A 213 -17.20 7.26 2.47
N MET A 214 -16.23 7.73 1.68
CA MET A 214 -15.07 8.46 2.19
C MET A 214 -15.49 9.61 3.13
N HIS A 215 -16.60 10.28 2.81
CA HIS A 215 -17.14 11.38 3.61
C HIS A 215 -17.74 10.96 4.96
N GLU A 216 -17.96 9.67 5.21
CA GLU A 216 -18.54 9.18 6.47
C GLU A 216 -17.56 9.31 7.65
N SER A 217 -16.27 9.14 7.40
CA SER A 217 -15.28 9.02 8.48
C SER A 217 -13.87 9.51 8.12
N CYS A 218 -13.69 10.19 6.98
CA CYS A 218 -12.45 10.88 6.64
C CYS A 218 -12.69 12.38 6.46
N ASP A 219 -12.46 13.17 7.52
CA ASP A 219 -12.57 14.62 7.48
C ASP A 219 -11.47 15.22 6.56
N PRO A 220 -11.82 16.08 5.59
CA PRO A 220 -10.84 16.66 4.66
C PRO A 220 -9.74 17.47 5.34
N THR A 221 -10.05 18.15 6.46
CA THR A 221 -9.07 18.98 7.20
C THR A 221 -8.10 18.10 7.96
N VAL A 222 -8.62 17.06 8.64
CA VAL A 222 -7.78 16.07 9.33
C VAL A 222 -6.89 15.35 8.32
N PHE A 223 -7.45 14.86 7.22
CA PHE A 223 -6.68 14.21 6.17
C PHE A 223 -5.57 15.13 5.64
N TYR A 224 -5.90 16.36 5.25
CA TYR A 224 -4.95 17.28 4.63
C TYR A 224 -3.79 17.65 5.56
N HIS A 225 -4.06 17.91 6.84
CA HIS A 225 -3.06 18.43 7.77
C HIS A 225 -2.38 17.37 8.63
N ARG A 226 -3.00 16.20 8.83
CA ARG A 226 -2.49 15.17 9.76
C ARG A 226 -2.05 13.89 9.07
N VAL A 227 -2.75 13.47 8.00
CA VAL A 227 -2.48 12.20 7.31
C VAL A 227 -1.61 12.40 6.09
N ARG A 228 -2.02 13.29 5.18
CA ARG A 228 -1.34 13.58 3.91
C ARG A 228 0.16 13.89 4.04
N PRO A 229 0.65 14.60 5.08
CA PRO A 229 2.08 14.83 5.25
C PRO A 229 2.90 13.53 5.31
N PHE A 230 2.37 12.48 5.96
CA PHE A 230 3.05 11.18 6.03
C PHE A 230 2.99 10.41 4.71
N LEU A 231 1.98 10.65 3.87
CA LEU A 231 1.86 10.02 2.54
C LEU A 231 2.74 10.69 1.48
N ALA A 232 3.36 11.84 1.79
CA ALA A 232 4.28 12.50 0.89
C ALA A 232 5.54 11.65 0.67
N GLY A 233 5.91 11.48 -0.60
CA GLY A 233 7.25 10.98 -0.97
C GLY A 233 8.27 12.12 -0.91
N SER A 234 9.48 11.87 -1.38
CA SER A 234 10.58 12.84 -1.37
C SER A 234 10.78 13.60 -2.69
N LYS A 235 10.06 13.22 -3.77
CA LYS A 235 10.15 13.87 -5.09
C LYS A 235 9.43 15.23 -5.06
N ASN A 236 10.10 16.26 -5.60
CA ASN A 236 9.59 17.63 -5.67
C ASN A 236 9.23 18.26 -4.31
N MET A 237 9.97 17.92 -3.25
CA MET A 237 9.70 18.37 -1.87
C MET A 237 10.67 19.46 -1.38
N ALA A 238 11.21 20.29 -2.28
CA ALA A 238 12.14 21.35 -1.91
C ALA A 238 11.54 22.35 -0.91
N GLU A 239 10.30 22.81 -1.15
CA GLU A 239 9.58 23.73 -0.26
C GLU A 239 9.24 23.12 1.09
N ALA A 240 9.10 21.78 1.15
CA ALA A 240 8.86 21.06 2.38
C ALA A 240 10.14 20.81 3.18
N GLY A 241 11.34 21.11 2.64
CA GLY A 241 12.63 20.91 3.31
C GLY A 241 13.48 19.76 2.77
N LEU A 242 13.08 19.11 1.66
CA LEU A 242 13.81 18.01 1.03
C LEU A 242 14.20 18.35 -0.43
N PRO A 243 15.10 19.32 -0.66
CA PRO A 243 15.46 19.80 -2.01
C PRO A 243 16.11 18.72 -2.89
N HIS A 244 16.82 17.77 -2.29
CA HIS A 244 17.50 16.68 -3.00
C HIS A 244 16.78 15.33 -2.84
N GLY A 245 15.62 15.32 -2.19
CA GLY A 245 14.98 14.09 -1.73
C GLY A 245 15.58 13.59 -0.42
N VAL A 246 15.72 12.27 -0.27
CA VAL A 246 16.20 11.62 0.95
C VAL A 246 17.42 10.75 0.63
N LEU A 247 18.47 10.85 1.43
CA LEU A 247 19.63 9.98 1.44
C LEU A 247 19.26 8.67 2.15
N TYR A 248 19.39 7.56 1.42
CA TYR A 248 19.22 6.23 1.98
C TYR A 248 20.60 5.74 2.40
N ASP A 249 20.87 5.73 3.70
CA ASP A 249 22.19 5.36 4.22
C ASP A 249 22.42 3.85 4.07
N GLU A 250 23.36 3.47 3.22
CA GLU A 250 23.76 2.07 2.97
C GLU A 250 25.06 1.70 3.71
N GLY A 251 25.62 2.60 4.54
CA GLY A 251 26.84 2.36 5.33
C GLY A 251 28.15 2.33 4.53
N THR A 252 28.09 2.58 3.22
CA THR A 252 29.24 2.55 2.31
C THR A 252 30.06 3.85 2.31
N GLY A 253 29.53 4.90 2.97
CA GLY A 253 30.07 6.27 2.91
C GLY A 253 29.69 7.04 1.64
N ALA A 254 28.99 6.40 0.69
CA ALA A 254 28.46 7.08 -0.50
C ALA A 254 27.13 7.79 -0.19
N GLU A 255 27.04 9.07 -0.55
CA GLU A 255 25.82 9.86 -0.37
C GLU A 255 24.90 9.71 -1.58
N LYS A 256 23.95 8.78 -1.50
CA LYS A 256 22.97 8.54 -2.58
C LYS A 256 21.58 9.07 -2.20
N TYR A 257 21.32 10.29 -2.60
CA TYR A 257 19.98 10.90 -2.52
C TYR A 257 19.03 10.28 -3.55
N ARG A 258 17.79 10.03 -3.12
CA ARG A 258 16.74 9.41 -3.92
C ARG A 258 15.45 10.22 -3.81
N GLN A 259 14.77 10.35 -4.95
CA GLN A 259 13.50 11.07 -5.07
C GLN A 259 12.39 10.13 -5.53
N TYR A 260 11.47 9.82 -4.63
CA TYR A 260 10.33 8.96 -4.91
C TYR A 260 9.01 9.71 -4.75
N SER A 261 8.05 9.43 -5.62
CA SER A 261 6.67 9.87 -5.44
C SER A 261 6.03 9.08 -4.30
N GLY A 262 5.24 9.75 -3.46
CA GLY A 262 4.53 9.10 -2.35
C GLY A 262 3.36 8.24 -2.80
N GLY A 263 2.67 7.64 -1.83
CA GLY A 263 1.47 6.84 -2.04
C GLY A 263 0.35 7.67 -2.66
N SER A 264 -0.32 7.10 -3.67
CA SER A 264 -1.45 7.72 -4.34
C SER A 264 -2.38 6.66 -4.92
N ASN A 265 -3.68 6.92 -4.93
CA ASN A 265 -4.65 6.05 -5.61
C ASN A 265 -4.38 5.93 -7.12
N ALA A 266 -3.61 6.85 -7.73
CA ALA A 266 -3.12 6.70 -9.11
C ALA A 266 -2.22 5.46 -9.32
N GLN A 267 -1.71 4.87 -8.23
CA GLN A 267 -0.94 3.62 -8.23
C GLN A 267 -1.83 2.37 -8.14
N SER A 268 -3.15 2.51 -7.97
CA SER A 268 -4.09 1.39 -8.08
C SER A 268 -4.09 0.87 -9.51
N SER A 269 -3.79 -0.42 -9.67
CA SER A 269 -3.83 -1.08 -10.98
C SER A 269 -5.27 -1.29 -11.46
N LEU A 270 -6.23 -1.39 -10.53
CA LEU A 270 -7.65 -1.49 -10.87
C LEU A 270 -8.16 -0.25 -11.59
N ILE A 271 -7.81 0.94 -11.11
CA ILE A 271 -8.21 2.20 -11.76
C ILE A 271 -7.62 2.27 -13.17
N GLN A 272 -6.33 1.96 -13.33
CA GLN A 272 -5.68 1.95 -14.64
C GLN A 272 -6.28 0.89 -15.59
N PHE A 273 -6.69 -0.26 -15.05
CA PHE A 273 -7.32 -1.34 -15.82
C PHE A 273 -8.66 -0.92 -16.43
N PHE A 274 -9.40 0.00 -15.81
CA PHE A 274 -10.66 0.50 -16.36
C PHE A 274 -10.48 1.32 -17.65
N ASP A 275 -9.34 2.01 -17.76
CA ASP A 275 -9.06 2.93 -18.86
C ASP A 275 -8.44 2.22 -20.09
N ILE A 276 -7.75 1.09 -19.88
CA ILE A 276 -7.06 0.30 -20.92
C ILE A 276 -8.06 -0.57 -21.70
#